data_AF-A0A8E2AXE3-F1
#
_entry.id   AF-A0A8E2AXE3-F1
#
_cell.length_a   1.000
_cell.length_b   1.000
_cell.length_c   1.000
_cell.angle_alpha   90.00
_cell.angle_beta   90.00
_cell.angle_gamma   90.00
#
_symmetry.space_group_name_H-M   'P 1'
#
loop_
_entity.id
_entity.type
_entity.pdbx_description
1 polymer ?
#
loop_
_entity_poly.entity_id
_entity_poly.type
_entity_poly.pdbx_seq_one_letter_code
_entity_poly.pdbx_strand_id
1 'polypeptide(L)'
;MFCILSLNHDICVSAFQQNITIDDTNGDPFTGEAFVYTPADLWTIGQDCECPPGINPNEIPSSTWHVSTFSAEEPNIRPNATVTFRGTALYVYCILTAAFADSNMTFYLDGQPIGSYSYSFVEEEQPVYHYSVPVIQLGSLSDENHTFSLINGLTSAAAGRQSLVILDYIQYT
;
A
#
# COMPACT_ATOMS: atom_id res chain seq x y z
N MET A 1 -38.67 46.93 -28.13
CA MET A 1 -38.06 46.46 -26.88
C MET A 1 -37.81 44.97 -27.03
N PHE A 2 -36.65 44.60 -27.56
CA PHE A 2 -36.27 43.20 -27.75
C PHE A 2 -35.69 42.68 -26.44
N CYS A 3 -36.37 41.71 -25.84
CA CYS A 3 -35.91 41.01 -24.66
C CYS A 3 -34.93 39.93 -25.13
N ILE A 4 -33.64 40.10 -24.82
CA ILE A 4 -32.63 39.06 -25.05
C ILE A 4 -32.54 38.27 -23.75
N LEU A 5 -33.11 37.06 -23.74
CA LEU A 5 -32.91 36.08 -22.67
C LEU A 5 -31.55 35.41 -22.90
N SER A 6 -30.57 35.72 -22.05
CA SER A 6 -29.32 34.97 -21.98
C SER A 6 -29.58 33.63 -21.29
N LEU A 7 -29.49 32.52 -22.03
CA LEU A 7 -29.37 31.20 -21.43
C LEU A 7 -27.94 31.04 -20.89
N ASN A 8 -27.76 31.18 -19.58
CA ASN A 8 -26.59 30.62 -18.91
C ASN A 8 -26.77 29.10 -18.89
N HIS A 9 -25.91 28.39 -19.62
CA HIS A 9 -25.78 26.94 -19.50
C HIS A 9 -24.96 26.67 -18.24
N ASP A 10 -25.64 26.33 -17.14
CA ASP A 10 -24.98 25.67 -16.02
C ASP A 10 -24.59 24.27 -16.50
N ILE A 11 -23.32 24.11 -16.86
CA ILE A 11 -22.73 22.80 -17.18
C ILE A 11 -22.66 22.04 -15.84
N CYS A 12 -23.58 21.11 -15.63
CA CYS A 12 -23.43 20.12 -14.57
C CYS A 12 -22.25 19.20 -14.92
N VAL A 13 -21.08 19.48 -14.36
CA VAL A 13 -19.95 18.55 -14.40
C VAL A 13 -20.26 17.44 -13.40
N SER A 14 -20.62 16.27 -13.92
CA SER A 14 -20.68 15.04 -13.13
C SER A 14 -19.28 14.46 -13.07
N ALA A 15 -18.57 14.68 -11.96
CA ALA A 15 -17.31 13.96 -11.71
C ALA A 15 -17.65 12.50 -11.42
N PHE A 16 -17.26 11.59 -12.32
CA PHE A 16 -17.40 10.16 -12.09
C PHE A 16 -16.28 9.73 -11.14
N GLN A 17 -16.66 9.16 -10.01
CA GLN A 17 -15.73 8.64 -9.03
C GLN A 17 -15.03 7.40 -9.63
N GLN A 18 -13.71 7.47 -9.85
CA GLN A 18 -12.93 6.40 -10.47
C GLN A 18 -11.88 5.87 -9.49
N ASN A 19 -11.74 4.55 -9.40
CA ASN A 19 -10.63 3.93 -8.68
C ASN A 19 -9.36 4.03 -9.53
N ILE A 20 -8.34 4.67 -8.98
CA ILE A 20 -7.01 4.78 -9.58
C ILE A 20 -6.06 3.91 -8.76
N THR A 21 -5.33 3.02 -9.45
CA THR A 21 -4.32 2.17 -8.84
C THR A 21 -2.97 2.87 -8.89
N ILE A 22 -2.27 2.95 -7.76
CA ILE A 22 -0.84 3.22 -7.69
C ILE A 22 -0.16 1.89 -7.42
N ASP A 23 0.55 1.41 -8.43
CA ASP A 23 1.33 0.18 -8.41
C ASP A 23 2.59 0.37 -7.56
N ASP A 24 3.03 -0.66 -6.81
CA ASP A 24 4.24 -0.59 -6.00
C ASP A 24 5.48 -0.18 -6.81
N THR A 25 5.59 -0.65 -8.05
CA THR A 25 6.76 -0.47 -8.90
C THR A 25 6.54 0.60 -9.97
N ASN A 26 5.38 0.56 -10.63
CA ASN A 26 5.07 1.40 -11.77
C ASN A 26 4.41 2.74 -11.38
N GLY A 27 4.00 2.89 -10.12
CA GLY A 27 3.39 4.11 -9.58
C GLY A 27 2.00 4.42 -10.14
N ASP A 28 1.62 5.68 -10.03
CA ASP A 28 0.36 6.25 -10.51
C ASP A 28 0.44 6.48 -12.03
N PRO A 29 -0.48 5.90 -12.83
CA PRO A 29 -0.44 6.02 -14.29
C PRO A 29 -0.77 7.42 -14.82
N PHE A 30 -1.37 8.29 -14.01
CA PHE A 30 -1.78 9.64 -14.40
C PHE A 30 -0.82 10.72 -13.89
N THR A 31 -0.32 10.57 -12.67
CA THR A 31 0.52 11.58 -12.02
C THR A 31 2.01 11.22 -12.05
N GLY A 32 2.35 9.94 -12.14
CA GLY A 32 3.71 9.43 -11.98
C GLY A 32 4.20 9.39 -10.53
N GLU A 33 3.34 9.72 -9.56
CA GLU A 33 3.64 9.53 -8.13
C GLU A 33 3.88 8.04 -7.86
N ALA A 34 4.94 7.73 -7.10
CA ALA A 34 5.34 6.35 -6.83
C ALA A 34 5.74 6.21 -5.36
N PHE A 35 5.87 4.96 -4.91
CA PHE A 35 6.35 4.68 -3.57
C PHE A 35 7.80 5.14 -3.40
N VAL A 36 8.05 5.75 -2.25
CA VAL A 36 9.39 6.01 -1.72
C VAL A 36 9.66 4.99 -0.64
N TYR A 37 10.67 4.15 -0.87
CA TYR A 37 11.10 3.09 0.03
C TYR A 37 12.28 3.54 0.89
N THR A 38 12.13 3.51 2.22
CA THR A 38 13.17 3.99 3.14
C THR A 38 13.36 3.04 4.33
N PRO A 39 14.61 2.63 4.65
CA PRO A 39 15.80 2.71 3.81
C PRO A 39 15.63 1.88 2.53
N ALA A 40 16.12 2.38 1.39
CA ALA A 40 15.91 1.74 0.09
C ALA A 40 16.54 0.33 -0.01
N ASP A 41 17.65 0.10 0.70
CA ASP A 41 18.33 -1.19 0.77
C ASP A 41 17.60 -2.25 1.62
N LEU A 42 16.52 -1.87 2.31
CA LEU A 42 15.65 -2.79 3.05
C LEU A 42 14.32 -3.09 2.34
N TRP A 43 14.23 -2.70 1.07
CA TRP A 43 13.14 -3.04 0.17
C TRP A 43 13.70 -3.67 -1.09
N THR A 44 13.27 -4.89 -1.37
CA THR A 44 13.71 -5.65 -2.53
C THR A 44 12.58 -5.70 -3.55
N ILE A 45 12.92 -5.43 -4.81
CA ILE A 45 12.01 -5.66 -5.94
C ILE A 45 11.78 -7.16 -6.05
N GLY A 46 10.53 -7.57 -5.94
CA GLY A 46 10.13 -8.98 -5.92
C GLY A 46 10.51 -9.76 -7.17
N GLN A 47 10.71 -9.07 -8.30
CA GLN A 47 11.09 -9.68 -9.57
C GLN A 47 12.60 -9.95 -9.64
N ASP A 48 13.39 -9.24 -8.84
CA ASP A 48 14.85 -9.35 -8.79
C ASP A 48 15.32 -10.42 -7.79
N CYS A 49 14.38 -11.05 -7.06
CA CYS A 49 14.67 -12.12 -6.12
C CYS A 49 13.59 -13.21 -6.13
N GLU A 50 13.94 -14.44 -5.77
CA GLU A 50 12.95 -15.44 -5.37
C GLU A 50 12.63 -15.30 -3.88
N CYS A 51 12.24 -14.10 -3.45
CA CYS A 51 12.08 -13.76 -2.05
C CYS A 51 10.73 -13.09 -1.77
N PRO A 52 9.83 -13.70 -0.96
CA PRO A 52 9.84 -15.13 -0.60
C PRO A 52 9.54 -16.04 -1.82
N PRO A 53 10.02 -17.30 -1.83
CA PRO A 53 9.84 -18.20 -2.96
C PRO A 53 8.39 -18.70 -3.09
N GLY A 54 7.96 -19.02 -4.31
CA GLY A 54 6.65 -19.63 -4.58
C GLY A 54 5.50 -18.64 -4.80
N ILE A 55 5.79 -17.33 -4.84
CA ILE A 55 4.85 -16.33 -5.35
C ILE A 55 4.54 -16.62 -6.83
N ASN A 56 3.26 -16.54 -7.21
CA ASN A 56 2.78 -16.68 -8.57
C ASN A 56 2.54 -15.28 -9.19
N PRO A 57 3.42 -14.79 -10.09
CA PRO A 57 3.29 -13.44 -10.68
C PRO A 57 2.01 -13.23 -11.49
N ASN A 58 1.33 -14.30 -11.92
CA ASN A 58 0.09 -14.21 -12.70
C ASN A 58 -1.13 -13.84 -11.82
N GLU A 59 -1.01 -13.90 -10.50
CA GLU A 59 -2.06 -13.51 -9.56
C GLU A 59 -1.88 -12.09 -9.02
N ILE A 60 -0.84 -11.38 -9.49
CA ILE A 60 -0.43 -10.07 -9.01
C ILE A 60 -0.64 -9.04 -10.13
N PRO A 61 -1.34 -7.92 -9.88
CA PRO A 61 -1.43 -6.82 -10.83
C PRO A 61 -0.05 -6.37 -11.30
N SER A 62 0.09 -6.09 -12.59
CA SER A 62 1.37 -5.73 -13.24
C SER A 62 2.51 -6.75 -13.08
N SER A 63 2.29 -7.88 -12.40
CA SER A 63 3.31 -8.84 -11.98
C SER A 63 4.47 -8.21 -11.19
N THR A 64 4.18 -7.15 -10.41
CA THR A 64 5.17 -6.43 -9.58
C THR A 64 4.81 -6.48 -8.10
N TRP A 65 5.83 -6.43 -7.24
CA TRP A 65 5.65 -6.36 -5.78
C TRP A 65 6.99 -5.96 -5.14
N HIS A 66 6.92 -5.34 -3.95
CA HIS A 66 8.09 -4.97 -3.15
C HIS A 66 8.08 -5.66 -1.80
N VAL A 67 9.24 -6.16 -1.41
CA VAL A 67 9.41 -7.02 -0.23
C VAL A 67 10.28 -6.34 0.79
N SER A 68 9.86 -6.34 2.04
CA SER A 68 10.67 -5.84 3.15
C SER A 68 10.65 -6.78 4.33
N THR A 69 11.82 -6.97 4.94
CA THR A 69 11.98 -7.74 6.17
C THR A 69 12.46 -6.83 7.29
N PHE A 70 11.66 -6.73 8.36
CA PHE A 70 12.05 -6.11 9.61
C PHE A 70 12.81 -7.12 10.48
N SER A 71 13.98 -6.71 10.98
CA SER A 71 14.78 -7.48 11.92
C SER A 71 14.50 -7.05 13.36
N ALA A 72 14.10 -8.00 14.21
CA ALA A 72 13.95 -7.75 15.64
C ALA A 72 15.29 -7.56 16.37
N GLU A 73 16.42 -7.91 15.74
CA GLU A 73 17.76 -7.62 16.26
C GLU A 73 18.15 -6.15 16.09
N GLU A 74 17.54 -5.45 15.12
CA GLU A 74 17.76 -4.04 14.82
C GLU A 74 16.45 -3.23 14.90
N PRO A 75 15.75 -3.23 16.05
CA PRO A 75 14.38 -2.72 16.16
C PRO A 75 14.23 -1.20 15.92
N ASN A 76 15.35 -0.48 15.91
CA ASN A 76 15.38 0.96 15.63
C ASN A 76 15.31 1.27 14.13
N ILE A 77 15.58 0.30 13.26
CA ILE A 77 15.49 0.45 11.82
C ILE A 77 14.15 -0.12 11.38
N ARG A 78 13.24 0.78 10.98
CA ARG A 78 11.89 0.39 10.52
C ARG A 78 11.70 0.77 9.06
N PRO A 79 11.76 -0.20 8.15
CA PRO A 79 11.48 0.02 6.75
C PRO A 79 10.07 0.59 6.58
N ASN A 80 9.93 1.60 5.74
CA ASN A 80 8.65 2.16 5.36
C ASN A 80 8.54 2.36 3.85
N ALA A 81 7.31 2.33 3.37
CA ALA A 81 6.92 2.67 2.01
C ALA A 81 5.90 3.82 2.09
N THR A 82 6.21 4.93 1.42
CA THR A 82 5.42 6.16 1.48
C THR A 82 5.00 6.59 0.09
N VAL A 83 3.75 7.03 -0.09
CA VAL A 83 3.28 7.58 -1.37
C VAL A 83 2.27 8.69 -1.14
N THR A 84 2.23 9.64 -2.08
CA THR A 84 1.27 10.74 -2.07
C THR A 84 0.18 10.47 -3.10
N PHE A 85 -1.06 10.79 -2.74
CA PHE A 85 -2.20 10.76 -3.66
C PHE A 85 -3.14 11.92 -3.35
N ARG A 86 -4.04 12.24 -4.27
CA ARG A 86 -5.15 13.17 -4.01
C ARG A 86 -6.47 12.44 -4.21
N GLY A 87 -7.23 12.26 -3.14
CA GLY A 87 -8.47 11.50 -3.23
C GLY A 87 -9.24 11.39 -1.93
N THR A 88 -10.44 10.87 -2.06
CA THR A 88 -11.48 10.72 -1.06
C THR A 88 -11.56 9.32 -0.45
N ALA A 89 -10.79 8.37 -0.98
CA ALA A 89 -10.66 7.02 -0.42
C ALA A 89 -9.25 6.46 -0.62
N LEU A 90 -8.88 5.49 0.21
CA LEU A 90 -7.62 4.76 0.18
C LEU A 90 -7.85 3.29 0.55
N TYR A 91 -7.36 2.39 -0.29
CA TYR A 91 -7.33 0.94 -0.08
C TYR A 91 -5.91 0.46 -0.33
N VAL A 92 -5.33 -0.28 0.62
CA VAL A 92 -3.94 -0.76 0.51
C VAL A 92 -3.96 -2.27 0.47
N TYR A 93 -3.25 -2.82 -0.51
CA TYR A 93 -3.24 -4.25 -0.81
C TYR A 93 -1.84 -4.82 -0.65
N CYS A 94 -1.76 -5.90 0.11
CA CYS A 94 -0.54 -6.67 0.30
C CYS A 94 -0.78 -8.12 -0.10
N ILE A 95 0.32 -8.83 -0.35
CA ILE A 95 0.35 -10.28 -0.41
C ILE A 95 0.68 -10.78 0.99
N LEU A 96 -0.13 -11.69 1.51
CA LEU A 96 0.09 -12.27 2.83
C LEU A 96 0.51 -13.73 2.71
N THR A 97 1.43 -14.12 3.58
CA THR A 97 1.81 -15.51 3.80
C THR A 97 2.22 -15.67 5.25
N ALA A 98 1.91 -16.83 5.83
CA ALA A 98 2.22 -17.13 7.21
C ALA A 98 3.49 -17.98 7.34
N ALA A 99 4.14 -18.34 6.23
CA ALA A 99 5.15 -19.38 6.19
C ALA A 99 6.58 -18.93 6.56
N PHE A 100 6.85 -17.62 6.59
CA PHE A 100 8.24 -17.11 6.74
C PHE A 100 8.45 -16.25 7.98
N ALA A 101 7.51 -15.36 8.28
CA ALA A 101 7.56 -14.45 9.42
C ALA A 101 6.15 -13.93 9.70
N ASP A 102 5.99 -13.21 10.82
CA ASP A 102 4.76 -12.46 11.03
C ASP A 102 4.70 -11.31 9.99
N SER A 103 3.53 -10.90 9.52
CA SER A 103 3.36 -9.63 8.82
C SER A 103 2.78 -8.62 9.80
N ASN A 104 3.54 -7.60 10.17
CA ASN A 104 3.17 -6.56 11.12
C ASN A 104 3.36 -5.20 10.46
N MET A 105 2.25 -4.49 10.28
CA MET A 105 2.20 -3.23 9.58
C MET A 105 1.54 -2.19 10.47
N THR A 106 2.15 -1.01 10.56
CA THR A 106 1.51 0.18 11.13
C THR A 106 1.33 1.21 10.03
N PHE A 107 0.15 1.82 9.98
CA PHE A 107 -0.22 2.74 8.91
C PHE A 107 -0.34 4.16 9.41
N TYR A 108 0.08 5.10 8.57
CA TYR A 108 -0.05 6.53 8.80
C TYR A 108 -0.68 7.20 7.58
N LEU A 109 -1.53 8.20 7.83
CA LEU A 109 -2.02 9.16 6.83
C LEU A 109 -1.68 10.56 7.33
N ASP A 110 -1.00 11.36 6.52
CA ASP A 110 -0.62 12.74 6.86
C ASP A 110 0.16 12.84 8.19
N GLY A 111 0.99 11.82 8.44
CA GLY A 111 1.79 11.68 9.67
C GLY A 111 1.00 11.24 10.91
N GLN A 112 -0.31 11.00 10.81
CA GLN A 112 -1.15 10.50 11.90
C GLN A 112 -1.37 8.99 11.80
N PRO A 113 -1.30 8.24 12.90
CA PRO A 113 -1.56 6.80 12.88
C PRO A 113 -3.04 6.52 12.58
N ILE A 114 -3.29 5.69 11.57
CA ILE A 114 -4.65 5.34 11.11
C ILE A 114 -5.02 3.88 11.38
N GLY A 115 -4.06 3.05 11.80
CA GLY A 115 -4.32 1.66 12.17
C GLY A 115 -3.08 0.78 12.08
N SER A 116 -3.30 -0.51 12.25
CA SER A 116 -2.28 -1.55 12.12
C SER A 116 -2.90 -2.84 11.61
N TYR A 117 -2.09 -3.69 10.98
CA TYR A 117 -2.49 -5.02 10.52
C TYR A 117 -1.44 -6.04 10.98
N SER A 118 -1.90 -7.19 11.48
CA SER A 118 -1.04 -8.30 11.87
C SER A 118 -1.53 -9.60 11.26
N TYR A 119 -0.60 -10.39 10.72
CA TYR A 119 -0.81 -11.73 10.21
C TYR A 119 0.27 -12.64 10.79
N SER A 120 -0.10 -13.56 11.67
CA SER A 120 0.86 -14.34 12.44
C SER A 120 1.48 -15.46 11.61
N PHE A 121 2.77 -15.67 11.79
CA PHE A 121 3.47 -16.85 11.29
C PHE A 121 2.84 -18.12 11.86
N VAL A 122 2.65 -19.09 10.98
CA VAL A 122 2.40 -20.49 11.31
C VAL A 122 3.41 -21.35 10.57
N GLU A 123 3.91 -22.37 11.25
CA GLU A 123 4.83 -23.33 10.66
C GLU A 123 4.09 -24.16 9.61
N GLU A 124 4.24 -23.80 8.34
CA GLU A 124 3.65 -24.47 7.19
C GLU A 124 4.74 -25.19 6.37
N GLU A 125 4.44 -26.41 5.91
CA GLU A 125 5.37 -27.17 5.06
C GLU A 125 5.56 -26.54 3.67
N GLN A 126 4.54 -25.84 3.17
CA GLN A 126 4.54 -25.16 1.88
C GLN A 126 3.91 -23.77 2.04
N PRO A 127 4.50 -22.72 1.46
CA PRO A 127 3.97 -21.38 1.61
C PRO A 127 2.63 -21.23 0.88
N VAL A 128 1.59 -20.86 1.63
CA VAL A 128 0.33 -20.38 1.07
C VAL A 128 0.38 -18.86 0.96
N TYR A 129 0.02 -18.34 -0.21
CA TYR A 129 -0.07 -16.92 -0.49
C TYR A 129 -1.52 -16.48 -0.67
N HIS A 130 -1.87 -15.37 -0.03
CA HIS A 130 -3.13 -14.67 -0.23
C HIS A 130 -2.83 -13.35 -0.96
N TYR A 131 -3.26 -13.25 -2.21
CA TYR A 131 -3.04 -12.09 -3.07
C TYR A 131 -4.12 -11.02 -2.87
N SER A 132 -3.77 -9.76 -3.15
CA SER A 132 -4.71 -8.62 -3.09
C SER A 132 -5.49 -8.56 -1.77
N VAL A 133 -4.83 -8.79 -0.63
CA VAL A 133 -5.49 -8.69 0.67
C VAL A 133 -5.56 -7.22 1.10
N PRO A 134 -6.76 -6.65 1.32
CA PRO A 134 -6.87 -5.27 1.81
C PRO A 134 -6.45 -5.20 3.28
N VAL A 135 -5.30 -4.56 3.54
CA VAL A 135 -4.74 -4.42 4.89
C VAL A 135 -5.24 -3.14 5.60
N ILE A 136 -5.68 -2.15 4.83
CA ILE A 136 -6.47 -1.01 5.32
C ILE A 136 -7.43 -0.51 4.23
N GLN A 137 -8.58 -0.01 4.67
CA GLN A 137 -9.63 0.55 3.82
C GLN A 137 -10.20 1.80 4.48
N LEU A 138 -10.11 2.95 3.81
CA LEU A 138 -10.62 4.24 4.24
C LEU A 138 -11.49 4.81 3.12
N GLY A 139 -12.81 4.89 3.32
CA GLY A 139 -13.75 5.30 2.27
C GLY A 139 -14.28 6.73 2.38
N SER A 140 -13.75 7.56 3.29
CA SER A 140 -14.29 8.90 3.56
C SER A 140 -13.20 9.87 4.01
N LEU A 141 -12.27 10.15 3.11
CA LEU A 141 -11.25 11.18 3.24
C LEU A 141 -11.73 12.51 2.65
N SER A 142 -11.09 13.61 3.04
CA SER A 142 -11.22 14.91 2.36
C SER A 142 -10.70 14.80 0.92
N ASP A 143 -11.26 15.56 -0.03
CA ASP A 143 -10.63 15.70 -1.36
C ASP A 143 -9.44 16.66 -1.28
N GLU A 144 -8.32 16.16 -0.76
CA GLU A 144 -7.05 16.87 -0.67
C GLU A 144 -5.86 15.92 -0.91
N ASN A 145 -4.66 16.49 -0.91
CA ASN A 145 -3.45 15.68 -1.01
C ASN A 145 -3.21 14.96 0.32
N HIS A 146 -3.08 13.64 0.26
CA HIS A 146 -2.78 12.78 1.38
C HIS A 146 -1.43 12.09 1.18
N THR A 147 -0.67 11.93 2.27
CA THR A 147 0.55 11.12 2.30
C THR A 147 0.28 9.86 3.11
N PHE A 148 0.24 8.71 2.43
CA PHE A 148 0.15 7.41 3.07
C PHE A 148 1.55 6.88 3.41
N SER A 149 1.70 6.21 4.55
CA SER A 149 2.90 5.47 4.89
C SER A 149 2.57 4.14 5.55
N LEU A 150 3.19 3.07 5.06
CA LEU A 150 3.21 1.75 5.67
C LEU A 150 4.57 1.56 6.35
N ILE A 151 4.57 1.21 7.64
CA ILE A 151 5.78 0.88 8.40
C ILE A 151 5.78 -0.62 8.74
N ASN A 152 6.86 -1.31 8.37
CA ASN A 152 7.08 -2.71 8.68
C ASN A 152 7.64 -2.88 10.11
N GLY A 153 7.14 -3.89 10.83
CA GLY A 153 7.59 -4.27 12.17
C GLY A 153 6.67 -3.77 13.28
N LEU A 154 6.88 -4.31 14.49
CA LEU A 154 6.16 -3.90 15.69
C LEU A 154 6.87 -2.72 16.37
N THR A 155 6.08 -1.80 16.93
CA THR A 155 6.62 -0.67 17.73
C THR A 155 7.10 -1.11 19.11
N SER A 156 6.78 -2.32 19.57
CA SER A 156 7.20 -2.86 20.86
C SER A 156 8.31 -3.90 20.68
N ALA A 157 9.45 -3.66 21.34
CA ALA A 157 10.59 -4.57 21.44
C ALA A 157 10.30 -5.92 22.14
N ALA A 158 9.03 -6.26 22.36
CA ALA A 158 8.59 -7.38 23.19
C ALA A 158 8.45 -8.71 22.45
N ALA A 159 8.62 -8.74 21.13
CA ALA A 159 8.68 -10.00 20.39
C ALA A 159 9.93 -9.96 19.53
N GLY A 160 10.92 -10.80 19.85
CA GLY A 160 12.09 -11.05 19.01
C GLY A 160 11.73 -11.72 17.67
N ARG A 161 10.60 -11.36 17.07
CA ARG A 161 10.01 -11.96 15.88
C ARG A 161 10.21 -11.01 14.71
N GLN A 162 10.77 -11.54 13.64
CA GLN A 162 10.93 -10.82 12.39
C GLN A 162 9.57 -10.50 11.78
N SER A 163 9.54 -9.50 10.90
CA SER A 163 8.33 -9.21 10.14
C SER A 163 8.55 -9.08 8.65
N LEU A 164 7.66 -9.66 7.86
CA LEU A 164 7.68 -9.63 6.40
C LEU A 164 6.50 -8.81 5.87
N VAL A 165 6.79 -7.86 5.00
CA VAL A 165 5.78 -7.12 4.22
C VAL A 165 6.04 -7.39 2.74
N ILE A 166 4.96 -7.71 2.02
CA ILE A 166 4.95 -7.88 0.57
C ILE A 166 3.89 -6.90 0.04
N LEU A 167 4.32 -5.70 -0.32
CA LEU A 167 3.46 -4.63 -0.81
C LEU A 167 3.22 -4.82 -2.31
N ASP A 168 1.98 -4.68 -2.74
CA ASP A 168 1.54 -4.92 -4.13
C ASP A 168 1.01 -3.61 -4.77
N TYR A 169 -0.06 -3.03 -4.23
CA TYR A 169 -0.57 -1.75 -4.76
C TYR A 169 -1.46 -1.04 -3.76
N ILE A 170 -1.81 0.20 -4.08
CA ILE A 170 -2.91 0.92 -3.44
C ILE A 170 -3.93 1.37 -4.48
N GLN A 171 -5.16 1.56 -4.04
CA GLN A 171 -6.20 2.22 -4.82
C GLN A 171 -6.69 3.45 -4.07
N TYR A 172 -6.84 4.55 -4.80
CA TYR A 172 -7.48 5.74 -4.31
C TYR A 172 -8.58 6.19 -5.26
N THR A 173 -9.34 7.19 -4.84
CA THR A 173 -10.56 7.60 -5.52
C THR A 173 -10.78 9.10 -5.52
#